data_AF-I3RBL0-F1
#
_entry.id   AF-I3RBL0-F1
#
_cell.length_a   1.000
_cell.length_b   1.000
_cell.length_c   1.000
_cell.angle_alpha   90.00
_cell.angle_beta   90.00
_cell.angle_gamma   90.00
#
_symmetry.space_group_name_H-M   'P 1'
#
loop_
_entity.id
_entity.type
_entity.pdbx_description
1 polymer ?
#
loop_
_entity_poly.entity_id
_entity_poly.type
_entity_poly.pdbx_seq_one_letter_code
_entity_poly.pdbx_strand_id
1 'polypeptide(L)'
;MDIRGEDAYNFAREFFDDVVFSYEVPPGKLEKEELKKVKDVYGKVAIVLVNPQPSTVKEALRFKQNYLIYVESKDLRVVRYSIERGVDAIISPWVGRKDPGLDHVLARMMSRKNIALGFSLRHLLGVNSYERANMLKFMIKAWKLVEKYKVPRFITSSAKEKWEVRGPRDLASLGIALGMEIQQAKASLSTYPEIILKRLK
;
A
#
# COMPACT_ATOMS: atom_id res chain seq x y z
N MET A 1 7.99 0.39 0.99
CA MET A 1 6.79 1.24 1.15
C MET A 1 5.80 0.74 2.19
N ASP A 2 5.69 -0.56 2.46
CA ASP A 2 4.80 -1.09 3.51
C ASP A 2 5.43 -2.34 4.15
N ILE A 3 5.99 -2.20 5.36
CA ILE A 3 6.51 -3.27 6.22
C ILE A 3 5.90 -3.11 7.62
N ARG A 4 5.30 -4.16 8.18
CA ARG A 4 4.44 -4.08 9.37
C ARG A 4 5.02 -4.77 10.62
N GLY A 5 6.09 -5.55 10.47
CA GLY A 5 6.76 -6.23 11.58
C GLY A 5 8.16 -5.69 11.83
N GLU A 6 8.60 -5.74 13.09
CA GLU A 6 9.94 -5.28 13.50
C GLU A 6 11.06 -6.12 12.87
N ASP A 7 11.00 -7.46 12.99
CA ASP A 7 11.98 -8.34 12.36
C ASP A 7 11.98 -8.21 10.83
N ALA A 8 10.79 -8.02 10.25
CA ALA A 8 10.63 -7.76 8.82
C ALA A 8 11.26 -6.43 8.41
N TYR A 9 11.16 -5.40 9.25
CA TYR A 9 11.75 -4.09 9.02
C TYR A 9 13.28 -4.17 9.03
N ASN A 10 13.84 -4.80 10.06
CA ASN A 10 15.29 -4.97 10.18
C ASN A 10 15.85 -5.75 9.01
N PHE A 11 15.20 -6.84 8.61
CA PHE A 11 15.63 -7.63 7.46
C PHE A 11 15.44 -6.91 6.12
N ALA A 12 14.34 -6.15 5.94
CA ALA A 12 14.12 -5.40 4.70
C ALA A 12 15.20 -4.34 4.46
N ARG A 13 15.79 -3.77 5.52
CA ARG A 13 16.87 -2.78 5.40
C ARG A 13 18.16 -3.35 4.80
N GLU A 14 18.33 -4.67 4.79
CA GLU A 14 19.47 -5.31 4.12
C GLU A 14 19.34 -5.27 2.59
N PHE A 15 18.13 -5.07 2.05
CA PHE A 15 17.85 -5.15 0.61
C PHE A 15 17.36 -3.85 -0.03
N PHE A 16 16.87 -2.89 0.76
CA PHE A 16 16.25 -1.66 0.26
C PHE A 16 16.92 -0.44 0.90
N ASP A 17 17.21 0.58 0.08
CA ASP A 17 17.78 1.85 0.55
C ASP A 17 16.86 2.57 1.54
N ASP A 18 15.55 2.48 1.29
CA ASP A 18 14.51 3.12 2.09
C ASP A 18 13.40 2.12 2.44
N VAL A 19 13.11 2.02 3.74
CA VAL A 19 12.02 1.22 4.28
C VAL A 19 11.03 2.13 4.99
N VAL A 20 9.74 1.91 4.75
CA VAL A 20 8.65 2.60 5.45
C VAL A 20 8.02 1.60 6.39
N PHE A 21 8.05 1.91 7.68
CA PHE A 21 7.36 1.12 8.70
C PHE A 21 5.88 1.49 8.72
N SER A 22 5.03 0.50 8.56
CA SER A 22 3.58 0.62 8.51
C SER A 22 2.99 0.20 9.85
N TYR A 23 2.62 1.19 10.65
CA TYR A 23 1.93 0.98 11.90
C TYR A 23 0.43 0.72 11.65
N GLU A 24 0.01 -0.52 11.84
CA GLU A 24 -1.40 -0.93 11.73
C GLU A 24 -2.16 -0.49 12.98
N VAL A 25 -3.02 0.53 12.83
CA VAL A 25 -3.70 1.17 13.96
C VAL A 25 -4.78 0.23 14.51
N PRO A 26 -4.72 -0.13 15.81
CA PRO A 26 -5.81 -0.86 16.44
C PRO A 26 -7.10 -0.02 16.44
N PRO A 27 -8.29 -0.64 16.31
CA PRO A 27 -9.56 0.10 16.35
C PRO A 27 -9.65 1.00 17.60
N GLY A 28 -9.88 2.30 17.38
CA GLY A 28 -10.06 3.29 18.44
C GLY A 28 -8.79 3.80 19.15
N LYS A 29 -7.58 3.40 18.72
CA LYS A 29 -6.31 3.74 19.39
C LYS A 29 -5.36 4.59 18.54
N LEU A 30 -5.86 5.65 17.93
CA LEU A 30 -5.00 6.54 17.15
C LEU A 30 -4.33 7.58 18.06
N GLU A 31 -3.30 7.14 18.80
CA GLU A 31 -2.64 7.96 19.81
C GLU A 31 -1.38 8.66 19.29
N LYS A 32 -1.31 9.99 19.45
CA LYS A 32 -0.19 10.81 18.94
C LYS A 32 1.16 10.42 19.57
N GLU A 33 1.16 10.07 20.85
CA GLU A 33 2.36 9.71 21.60
C GLU A 33 2.95 8.39 21.12
N GLU A 34 2.10 7.40 20.83
CA GLU A 34 2.51 6.13 20.26
C GLU A 34 3.08 6.31 18.85
N LEU A 35 2.38 7.06 17.99
CA LEU A 35 2.88 7.39 16.64
C LEU A 35 4.24 8.08 16.68
N LYS A 36 4.46 8.97 17.64
CA LYS A 36 5.76 9.64 17.84
C LYS A 36 6.84 8.64 18.23
N LYS A 37 6.59 7.76 19.21
CA LYS A 37 7.53 6.70 19.61
C LYS A 37 7.91 5.82 18.41
N VAL A 38 6.93 5.40 17.61
CA VAL A 38 7.18 4.59 16.40
C VAL A 38 8.01 5.39 15.39
N LYS A 39 7.72 6.68 15.19
CA LYS A 39 8.51 7.53 14.29
C LYS A 39 9.95 7.72 14.77
N ASP A 40 10.17 7.87 16.06
CA ASP A 40 11.51 8.05 16.64
C ASP A 40 12.37 6.78 16.44
N VAL A 41 11.75 5.58 16.43
CA VAL A 41 12.44 4.31 16.19
C VAL A 41 12.70 4.06 14.70
N TYR A 42 11.70 4.26 13.83
CA TYR A 42 11.75 3.81 12.43
C TYR A 42 11.99 4.94 11.42
N GLY A 43 11.89 6.20 11.83
CA GLY A 43 12.03 7.38 10.96
C GLY A 43 10.85 7.58 10.02
N LYS A 44 10.77 6.78 8.95
CA LYS A 44 9.69 6.86 7.94
C LYS A 44 8.53 5.95 8.32
N VAL A 45 7.40 6.55 8.72
CA VAL A 45 6.23 5.82 9.20
C VAL A 45 4.98 6.10 8.36
N ALA A 46 4.25 5.03 8.06
CA ALA A 46 2.90 5.06 7.52
C ALA A 46 1.89 4.57 8.57
N ILE A 47 0.76 5.25 8.68
CA ILE A 47 -0.42 4.85 9.45
C ILE A 47 -1.28 4.00 8.54
N VAL A 48 -1.47 2.72 8.87
CA VAL A 48 -2.31 1.80 8.10
C VAL A 48 -3.64 1.62 8.79
N LEU A 49 -4.71 1.97 8.09
CA LEU A 49 -6.08 1.78 8.54
C LEU A 49 -6.69 0.55 7.85
N VAL A 50 -6.96 -0.51 8.60
CA VAL A 50 -7.56 -1.75 8.09
C VAL A 50 -9.06 -1.74 8.36
N ASN A 51 -9.86 -1.77 7.29
CA ASN A 51 -11.32 -1.66 7.31
C ASN A 51 -11.85 -0.53 8.23
N PRO A 52 -11.35 0.71 8.10
CA PRO A 52 -11.74 1.80 8.98
C PRO A 52 -13.16 2.28 8.73
N GLN A 53 -13.72 2.95 9.72
CA GLN A 53 -14.87 3.82 9.51
C GLN A 53 -14.43 5.14 8.85
N PRO A 54 -15.30 5.85 8.10
CA PRO A 54 -14.98 7.16 7.51
C PRO A 54 -14.52 8.21 8.54
N SER A 55 -14.99 8.12 9.80
CA SER A 55 -14.54 8.96 10.91
C SER A 55 -13.05 8.74 11.23
N THR A 56 -12.61 7.48 11.31
CA THR A 56 -11.22 7.11 11.57
C THR A 56 -10.29 7.60 10.45
N VAL A 57 -10.72 7.49 9.19
CA VAL A 57 -9.96 8.05 8.05
C VAL A 57 -9.81 9.56 8.20
N LYS A 58 -10.89 10.27 8.57
CA LYS A 58 -10.86 11.72 8.82
C LYS A 58 -9.90 12.09 9.97
N GLU A 59 -9.87 11.28 11.01
CA GLU A 59 -8.99 11.47 12.16
C GLU A 59 -7.51 11.26 11.80
N ALA A 60 -7.19 10.18 11.10
CA ALA A 60 -5.83 9.87 10.64
C ALA A 60 -5.24 10.97 9.75
N LEU A 61 -6.07 11.62 8.93
CA LEU A 61 -5.61 12.72 8.07
C LEU A 61 -5.10 13.94 8.85
N ARG A 62 -5.42 14.09 10.15
CA ARG A 62 -4.81 15.12 11.01
C ARG A 62 -3.30 14.93 11.18
N PHE A 63 -2.82 13.70 11.03
CA PHE A 63 -1.40 13.34 11.15
C PHE A 63 -0.68 13.36 9.81
N LYS A 64 -1.40 13.61 8.69
CA LYS A 64 -0.85 13.49 7.33
C LYS A 64 0.41 14.32 7.12
N GLN A 65 0.55 15.48 7.76
CA GLN A 65 1.76 16.31 7.64
C GLN A 65 3.05 15.53 7.97
N ASN A 66 3.00 14.64 8.96
CA ASN A 66 4.18 13.96 9.50
C ASN A 66 4.27 12.47 9.19
N TYR A 67 3.17 11.87 8.70
CA TYR A 67 3.02 10.43 8.51
C TYR A 67 2.31 10.15 7.19
N LEU A 68 2.69 9.08 6.50
CA LEU A 68 1.92 8.57 5.37
C LEU A 68 0.62 7.94 5.87
N ILE A 69 -0.48 8.07 5.12
CA ILE A 69 -1.78 7.48 5.48
C ILE A 69 -2.16 6.45 4.42
N TYR A 70 -2.22 5.19 4.82
CA TYR A 70 -2.65 4.08 3.96
C TYR A 70 -3.99 3.53 4.43
N VAL A 71 -4.81 3.10 3.47
CA VAL A 71 -6.09 2.45 3.74
C VAL A 71 -6.14 1.10 3.04
N GLU A 72 -6.46 0.07 3.82
CA GLU A 72 -6.73 -1.28 3.34
C GLU A 72 -8.19 -1.61 3.67
N SER A 73 -9.07 -1.69 2.67
CA SER A 73 -10.48 -1.99 2.92
C SER A 73 -11.14 -2.71 1.76
N LYS A 74 -12.03 -3.64 2.09
CA LYS A 74 -12.93 -4.29 1.13
C LYS A 74 -14.20 -3.47 0.84
N ASP A 75 -14.54 -2.46 1.65
CA ASP A 75 -15.74 -1.64 1.44
C ASP A 75 -15.44 -0.50 0.44
N LEU A 76 -16.08 -0.54 -0.74
CA LEU A 76 -15.91 0.47 -1.78
C LEU A 76 -16.30 1.89 -1.30
N ARG A 77 -17.22 2.01 -0.35
CA ARG A 77 -17.60 3.31 0.22
C ARG A 77 -16.42 3.91 0.99
N VAL A 78 -15.73 3.09 1.78
CA VAL A 78 -14.55 3.51 2.54
C VAL A 78 -13.39 3.81 1.59
N VAL A 79 -13.17 2.97 0.57
CA VAL A 79 -12.14 3.21 -0.46
C VAL A 79 -12.39 4.53 -1.18
N ARG A 80 -13.61 4.76 -1.69
CA ARG A 80 -13.99 6.01 -2.37
C ARG A 80 -13.80 7.21 -1.44
N TYR A 81 -14.32 7.15 -0.21
CA TYR A 81 -14.17 8.23 0.75
C TYR A 81 -12.71 8.55 1.04
N SER A 82 -11.86 7.52 1.17
CA SER A 82 -10.42 7.68 1.41
C SER A 82 -9.73 8.38 0.23
N ILE A 83 -10.11 8.00 -1.01
CA ILE A 83 -9.64 8.65 -2.22
C ILE A 83 -10.11 10.11 -2.27
N GLU A 84 -11.38 10.38 -1.97
CA GLU A 84 -11.93 11.75 -1.94
C GLU A 84 -11.22 12.64 -0.92
N ARG A 85 -10.93 12.10 0.26
CA ARG A 85 -10.23 12.82 1.34
C ARG A 85 -8.72 12.97 1.12
N GLY A 86 -8.14 12.25 0.16
CA GLY A 86 -6.73 12.39 -0.17
C GLY A 86 -5.82 11.66 0.81
N VAL A 87 -6.05 10.38 1.08
CA VAL A 87 -5.02 9.53 1.69
C VAL A 87 -3.82 9.35 0.75
N ASP A 88 -2.71 8.81 1.23
CA ASP A 88 -1.50 8.66 0.40
C ASP A 88 -1.55 7.40 -0.49
N ALA A 89 -2.12 6.31 0.03
CA ALA A 89 -2.29 5.08 -0.76
C ALA A 89 -3.50 4.25 -0.35
N ILE A 90 -4.04 3.51 -1.32
CA ILE A 90 -4.96 2.39 -1.10
C ILE A 90 -4.17 1.09 -1.29
N ILE A 91 -4.20 0.19 -0.31
CA ILE A 91 -3.49 -1.09 -0.36
C ILE A 91 -4.48 -2.20 -0.70
N SER A 92 -4.16 -2.96 -1.75
CA SER A 92 -4.85 -4.21 -2.13
C SER A 92 -6.37 -4.23 -1.96
N PRO A 93 -7.13 -3.30 -2.59
CA PRO A 93 -8.58 -3.18 -2.38
C PRO A 93 -9.38 -4.42 -2.83
N TRP A 94 -8.78 -5.31 -3.63
CA TRP A 94 -9.35 -6.59 -4.07
C TRP A 94 -9.43 -7.65 -2.97
N VAL A 95 -8.72 -7.49 -1.85
CA VAL A 95 -8.69 -8.48 -0.77
C VAL A 95 -10.07 -8.61 -0.13
N GLY A 96 -10.58 -9.85 -0.06
CA GLY A 96 -11.93 -10.13 0.46
C GLY A 96 -13.05 -9.67 -0.48
N ARG A 97 -12.76 -9.40 -1.75
CA ARG A 97 -13.75 -9.05 -2.80
C ARG A 97 -13.77 -10.09 -3.91
N LYS A 98 -14.79 -9.98 -4.79
CA LYS A 98 -14.93 -10.78 -6.02
C LYS A 98 -14.67 -9.94 -7.28
N ASP A 99 -14.02 -8.79 -7.12
CA ASP A 99 -13.69 -7.82 -8.17
C ASP A 99 -12.39 -7.07 -7.80
N PRO A 100 -11.79 -6.30 -8.72
CA PRO A 100 -10.53 -5.58 -8.46
C PRO A 100 -10.56 -4.52 -7.35
N GLY A 101 -11.73 -4.15 -6.83
CA GLY A 101 -11.86 -3.06 -5.86
C GLY A 101 -11.54 -1.68 -6.44
N LEU A 102 -11.40 -1.59 -7.77
CA LEU A 102 -11.06 -0.39 -8.52
C LEU A 102 -11.79 -0.38 -9.86
N ASP A 103 -12.42 0.75 -10.18
CA ASP A 103 -13.03 1.02 -11.47
C ASP A 103 -12.33 2.20 -12.17
N HIS A 104 -12.79 2.53 -13.38
CA HIS A 104 -12.23 3.63 -14.16
C HIS A 104 -12.49 5.03 -13.56
N VAL A 105 -13.55 5.20 -12.76
CA VAL A 105 -13.88 6.47 -12.10
C VAL A 105 -12.93 6.70 -10.92
N LEU A 106 -12.77 5.69 -10.08
CA LEU A 106 -11.83 5.69 -8.96
C LEU A 106 -10.39 5.84 -9.45
N ALA A 107 -9.99 5.14 -10.53
CA ALA A 107 -8.65 5.28 -11.09
C ALA A 107 -8.36 6.70 -11.58
N ARG A 108 -9.30 7.34 -12.29
CA ARG A 108 -9.16 8.77 -12.68
C ARG A 108 -9.06 9.68 -11.45
N MET A 109 -9.85 9.42 -10.43
CA MET A 109 -9.85 10.21 -9.21
C MET A 109 -8.52 10.07 -8.45
N MET A 110 -8.00 8.85 -8.33
CA MET A 110 -6.69 8.57 -7.73
C MET A 110 -5.56 9.28 -8.49
N SER A 111 -5.56 9.20 -9.82
CA SER A 111 -4.59 9.91 -10.67
C SER A 111 -4.63 11.43 -10.44
N ARG A 112 -5.82 12.05 -10.47
CA ARG A 112 -5.99 13.49 -10.24
C ARG A 112 -5.56 13.95 -8.85
N LYS A 113 -5.74 13.11 -7.82
CA LYS A 113 -5.40 13.43 -6.43
C LYS A 113 -4.02 12.91 -6.01
N ASN A 114 -3.25 12.32 -6.94
CA ASN A 114 -1.95 11.69 -6.67
C ASN A 114 -2.00 10.62 -5.56
N ILE A 115 -3.05 9.82 -5.54
CA ILE A 115 -3.23 8.74 -4.55
C ILE A 115 -2.71 7.45 -5.16
N ALA A 116 -1.81 6.78 -4.44
CA ALA A 116 -1.15 5.60 -4.94
C ALA A 116 -1.99 4.32 -4.74
N LEU A 117 -1.77 3.33 -5.62
CA LEU A 117 -2.23 1.96 -5.43
C LEU A 117 -1.06 1.05 -5.02
N GLY A 118 -1.18 0.40 -3.87
CA GLY A 118 -0.21 -0.57 -3.37
C GLY A 118 -0.57 -2.00 -3.79
N PHE A 119 0.34 -2.66 -4.50
CA PHE A 119 0.26 -4.09 -4.84
C PHE A 119 1.04 -4.90 -3.80
N SER A 120 0.33 -5.59 -2.92
CA SER A 120 0.93 -6.38 -1.85
C SER A 120 1.14 -7.85 -2.23
N LEU A 121 2.33 -8.39 -1.93
CA LEU A 121 2.62 -9.83 -2.05
C LEU A 121 2.01 -10.67 -0.93
N ARG A 122 1.95 -10.15 0.32
CA ARG A 122 1.55 -10.92 1.51
C ARG A 122 0.24 -11.68 1.32
N HIS A 123 -0.77 -11.06 0.71
CA HIS A 123 -2.05 -11.71 0.51
C HIS A 123 -1.96 -12.96 -0.40
N LEU A 124 -0.96 -13.06 -1.27
CA LEU A 124 -0.76 -14.23 -2.14
C LEU A 124 -0.08 -15.41 -1.42
N LEU A 125 0.66 -15.16 -0.34
CA LEU A 125 1.50 -16.16 0.32
C LEU A 125 0.69 -17.15 1.16
N GLY A 126 -0.36 -16.69 1.84
CA GLY A 126 -1.15 -17.49 2.79
C GLY A 126 -2.45 -18.08 2.26
N VAL A 127 -2.74 -17.95 0.97
CA VAL A 127 -4.02 -18.36 0.36
C VAL A 127 -3.88 -19.61 -0.50
N ASN A 128 -4.98 -20.36 -0.64
CA ASN A 128 -5.04 -21.55 -1.47
C ASN A 128 -4.93 -21.21 -2.98
N SER A 129 -4.74 -22.23 -3.82
CA SER A 129 -4.51 -22.04 -5.26
C SER A 129 -5.67 -21.32 -5.98
N TYR A 130 -6.91 -21.59 -5.58
CA TYR A 130 -8.10 -20.97 -6.18
C TYR A 130 -8.19 -19.48 -5.83
N GLU A 131 -8.01 -19.13 -4.56
CA GLU A 131 -7.97 -17.75 -4.09
C GLU A 131 -6.80 -16.98 -4.70
N ARG A 132 -5.62 -17.60 -4.78
CA ARG A 132 -4.44 -17.02 -5.42
C ARG A 132 -4.68 -16.67 -6.89
N ALA A 133 -5.26 -17.59 -7.66
CA ALA A 133 -5.58 -17.36 -9.06
C ALA A 133 -6.57 -16.20 -9.25
N ASN A 134 -7.61 -16.14 -8.41
CA ASN A 134 -8.58 -15.04 -8.43
C ASN A 134 -7.94 -13.70 -8.06
N MET A 135 -7.08 -13.68 -7.04
CA MET A 135 -6.39 -12.46 -6.63
C MET A 135 -5.42 -11.96 -7.70
N LEU A 136 -4.63 -12.84 -8.32
CA LEU A 136 -3.79 -12.48 -9.46
C LEU A 136 -4.63 -11.90 -10.62
N LYS A 137 -5.76 -12.52 -10.95
CA LYS A 137 -6.70 -12.00 -11.95
C LYS A 137 -7.19 -10.59 -11.62
N PHE A 138 -7.48 -10.30 -10.35
CA PHE A 138 -7.90 -8.97 -9.91
C PHE A 138 -6.75 -7.95 -9.94
N MET A 139 -5.55 -8.35 -9.52
CA MET A 139 -4.34 -7.52 -9.60
C MET A 139 -4.00 -7.16 -11.05
N ILE A 140 -4.09 -8.10 -12.00
CA ILE A 140 -3.89 -7.84 -13.44
C ILE A 140 -4.91 -6.82 -13.96
N LYS A 141 -6.19 -6.94 -13.57
CA LYS A 141 -7.23 -5.97 -13.96
C LYS A 141 -6.99 -4.59 -13.34
N ALA A 142 -6.58 -4.54 -12.08
CA ALA A 142 -6.23 -3.29 -11.41
C ALA A 142 -5.02 -2.62 -12.07
N TRP A 143 -4.00 -3.40 -12.44
CA TRP A 143 -2.82 -2.92 -13.18
C TRP A 143 -3.20 -2.24 -14.49
N LYS A 144 -4.05 -2.87 -15.32
CA LYS A 144 -4.52 -2.27 -16.58
C LYS A 144 -5.17 -0.89 -16.39
N LEU A 145 -5.91 -0.70 -15.30
CA LEU A 145 -6.51 0.60 -14.97
C LEU A 145 -5.45 1.60 -14.49
N VAL A 146 -4.54 1.16 -13.62
CA VAL A 146 -3.42 1.98 -13.11
C VAL A 146 -2.55 2.49 -14.25
N GLU A 147 -2.19 1.63 -15.18
CA GLU A 147 -1.41 1.98 -16.37
C GLU A 147 -2.15 2.96 -17.26
N LYS A 148 -3.40 2.64 -17.64
CA LYS A 148 -4.23 3.48 -18.52
C LYS A 148 -4.44 4.88 -17.97
N TYR A 149 -4.68 5.02 -16.67
CA TYR A 149 -4.97 6.30 -16.02
C TYR A 149 -3.74 6.95 -15.35
N LYS A 150 -2.55 6.36 -15.51
CA LYS A 150 -1.29 6.85 -14.93
C LYS A 150 -1.38 7.06 -13.42
N VAL A 151 -2.06 6.14 -12.72
CA VAL A 151 -2.21 6.20 -11.25
C VAL A 151 -0.84 5.93 -10.62
N PRO A 152 -0.41 6.70 -9.60
CA PRO A 152 0.79 6.36 -8.84
C PRO A 152 0.66 4.95 -8.26
N ARG A 153 1.75 4.18 -8.25
CA ARG A 153 1.68 2.78 -7.80
C ARG A 153 2.98 2.34 -7.15
N PHE A 154 2.90 1.34 -6.29
CA PHE A 154 4.09 0.66 -5.80
C PHE A 154 3.83 -0.82 -5.55
N ILE A 155 4.90 -1.61 -5.59
CA ILE A 155 4.88 -3.01 -5.19
C ILE A 155 5.49 -3.11 -3.79
N THR A 156 4.92 -3.96 -2.95
CA THR A 156 5.38 -4.12 -1.58
C THR A 156 5.16 -5.55 -1.09
N SER A 157 5.93 -5.99 -0.09
CA SER A 157 5.65 -7.25 0.58
C SER A 157 4.45 -7.13 1.53
N SER A 158 4.26 -5.96 2.19
CA SER A 158 3.36 -5.80 3.35
C SER A 158 3.67 -6.79 4.47
N ALA A 159 4.95 -7.16 4.61
CA ALA A 159 5.40 -8.21 5.51
C ALA A 159 5.14 -7.87 6.98
N LYS A 160 4.47 -8.77 7.70
CA LYS A 160 4.38 -8.82 9.16
C LYS A 160 5.50 -9.67 9.76
N GLU A 161 6.01 -10.64 9.02
CA GLU A 161 7.10 -11.52 9.47
C GLU A 161 8.32 -11.44 8.54
N LYS A 162 9.51 -11.74 9.06
CA LYS A 162 10.77 -11.76 8.30
C LYS A 162 10.67 -12.62 7.02
N TRP A 163 9.96 -13.74 7.10
CA TRP A 163 9.80 -14.72 6.02
C TRP A 163 8.93 -14.24 4.86
N GLU A 164 8.19 -13.15 5.04
CA GLU A 164 7.35 -12.54 4.00
C GLU A 164 8.11 -11.47 3.20
N VAL A 165 9.29 -11.05 3.66
CA VAL A 165 10.13 -10.08 2.95
C VAL A 165 10.71 -10.72 1.68
N ARG A 166 10.69 -9.97 0.59
CA ARG A 166 11.32 -10.35 -0.69
C ARG A 166 12.19 -9.21 -1.16
N GLY A 167 13.32 -9.55 -1.79
CA GLY A 167 14.22 -8.55 -2.34
C GLY A 167 13.61 -7.78 -3.52
N PRO A 168 14.20 -6.65 -3.93
CA PRO A 168 13.68 -5.82 -5.01
C PRO A 168 13.47 -6.57 -6.33
N ARG A 169 14.39 -7.48 -6.69
CA ARG A 169 14.30 -8.25 -7.94
C ARG A 169 13.11 -9.22 -7.93
N ASP A 170 12.83 -9.85 -6.80
CA ASP A 170 11.71 -10.78 -6.64
C ASP A 170 10.38 -10.02 -6.57
N LEU A 171 10.33 -8.86 -5.92
CA LEU A 171 9.14 -8.02 -5.97
C LEU A 171 8.88 -7.49 -7.38
N ALA A 172 9.93 -7.18 -8.15
CA ALA A 172 9.76 -6.78 -9.55
C ALA A 172 9.19 -7.91 -10.41
N SER A 173 9.53 -9.18 -10.13
CA SER A 173 8.98 -10.32 -10.86
C SER A 173 7.48 -10.49 -10.63
N LEU A 174 6.97 -10.15 -9.43
CA LEU A 174 5.54 -10.05 -9.20
C LEU A 174 4.91 -9.01 -10.14
N GLY A 175 5.49 -7.81 -10.25
CA GLY A 175 5.01 -6.78 -11.18
C GLY A 175 4.95 -7.27 -12.63
N ILE A 176 6.01 -7.95 -13.08
CA ILE A 176 6.09 -8.53 -14.43
C ILE A 176 4.99 -9.58 -14.63
N ALA A 177 4.76 -10.46 -13.66
CA ALA A 177 3.70 -11.47 -13.72
C ALA A 177 2.29 -10.86 -13.78
N LEU A 178 2.10 -9.64 -13.26
CA LEU A 178 0.85 -8.89 -13.36
C LEU A 178 0.65 -8.18 -14.71
N GLY A 179 1.67 -8.18 -15.57
CA GLY A 179 1.66 -7.53 -16.88
C GLY A 179 2.37 -6.18 -16.94
N MET A 180 3.23 -5.86 -15.97
CA MET A 180 4.12 -4.70 -16.06
C MET A 180 5.34 -5.02 -16.94
N GLU A 181 5.80 -4.06 -17.72
CA GLU A 181 7.14 -4.11 -18.28
C GLU A 181 8.21 -4.01 -17.19
N ILE A 182 9.41 -4.51 -17.46
CA ILE A 182 10.53 -4.51 -16.49
C ILE A 182 10.79 -3.11 -15.93
N GLN A 183 10.75 -2.07 -16.78
CA GLN A 183 10.98 -0.69 -16.35
C GLN A 183 9.85 -0.17 -15.46
N GLN A 184 8.61 -0.55 -15.75
CA GLN A 184 7.45 -0.16 -14.94
C GLN A 184 7.47 -0.85 -13.56
N ALA A 185 7.87 -2.12 -13.51
CA ALA A 185 8.04 -2.86 -12.26
C ALA A 185 9.15 -2.24 -11.40
N LYS A 186 10.31 -1.91 -12.00
CA LYS A 186 11.40 -1.18 -11.32
C LYS A 186 10.95 0.18 -10.82
N ALA A 187 10.28 0.99 -11.65
CA ALA A 187 9.78 2.30 -11.25
C ALA A 187 8.78 2.22 -10.08
N SER A 188 8.00 1.14 -10.00
CA SER A 188 7.07 0.87 -8.89
C SER A 188 7.79 0.56 -7.56
N LEU A 189 9.09 0.25 -7.60
CA LEU A 189 9.93 0.03 -6.42
C LEU A 189 10.87 1.21 -6.11
N SER A 190 11.12 2.10 -7.07
CA SER A 190 12.02 3.25 -6.91
C SER A 190 11.29 4.60 -7.10
N THR A 191 11.02 4.98 -8.35
CA THR A 191 10.54 6.33 -8.72
C THR A 191 9.22 6.71 -8.06
N TYR A 192 8.22 5.82 -8.07
CA TYR A 192 6.91 6.13 -7.47
C TYR A 192 6.97 6.22 -5.94
N PRO A 193 7.63 5.27 -5.23
CA PRO A 193 7.95 5.44 -3.81
C PRO A 193 8.60 6.79 -3.48
N GLU A 194 9.58 7.24 -4.26
CA GLU A 194 10.25 8.53 -4.05
C GLU A 194 9.27 9.71 -4.17
N ILE A 195 8.39 9.71 -5.19
CA ILE A 195 7.36 10.74 -5.37
C ILE A 195 6.42 10.80 -4.16
N ILE A 196 6.00 9.64 -3.63
CA ILE A 196 5.13 9.56 -2.45
C ILE A 196 5.86 10.09 -1.21
N LEU A 197 7.12 9.72 -1.03
CA LEU A 197 7.94 10.13 0.11
C LEU A 197 8.32 11.61 0.09
N LYS A 198 8.38 12.27 -1.08
CA LYS A 198 8.61 13.72 -1.18
C LYS A 198 7.59 14.55 -0.41
N ARG A 199 6.39 14.00 -0.15
CA ARG A 199 5.36 14.66 0.66
C ARG A 199 5.73 14.77 2.16
N LEU A 200 6.68 13.98 2.64
CA LEU A 200 7.15 14.02 4.03
C LEU A 200 8.38 14.93 4.23
N LYS A 201 8.95 15.45 3.14
CA LYS A 201 10.02 16.45 3.15
C LYS A 201 9.42 17.84 3.23
#